data_AF-A0A1G0WMM5-F1
#
_entry.id   AF-A0A1G0WMM5-F1
#
_cell.length_a   1.000
_cell.length_b   1.000
_cell.length_c   1.000
_cell.angle_alpha   90.00
_cell.angle_beta   90.00
_cell.angle_gamma   90.00
#
_symmetry.space_group_name_H-M   'P 1'
#
loop_
_entity.id
_entity.type
_entity.pdbx_description
1 polymer ?
#
loop_
_entity_poly.entity_id
_entity_poly.type
_entity_poly.pdbx_seq_one_letter_code
_entity_poly.pdbx_strand_id
1 'polypeptide(L)'
;MKDKSHIYFIFSIIFGLIIISQIADWLLKPESFDKFGHYRWNAIGEIQSQKLVNQNIKVCSGCHNDIFQLHEKDAHYNVPCVDCHGAGNLHVAFHKGGKDAINITVKQAVLKKEYNLEGCLYCHRKLAARPSDFPQVDVAQHFKFLNITDPKTKCTDCHSPHEPIFLLTDVRQSRLHPIVYRCNDCHNKPVKSSYSDVSNHPKIFECKDCHSEIVNDFNQRPHHNYVECRTCHLFHKEDETIGRIYKNGNAKFCLLCHEKKSFKSETYPPKIEWPSHISKLGYIKSGDEKTCLNCHSNQIHKMVLGNSNSPHKGNWRKEHKNFAFNKTNNKMNSSCNLCHQKDFCSSCHRLDMPHPADFAEGHKDIVRKKGKTLCYNCHGRQFCATCHE
;
A
#
# COMPACT_ATOMS: atom_id res chain seq x y z
N MET A 1 57.72 -26.84 -62.59
CA MET A 1 56.54 -25.96 -62.56
C MET A 1 55.74 -26.30 -61.31
N LYS A 2 55.50 -25.34 -60.40
CA LYS A 2 54.72 -25.61 -59.18
C LYS A 2 53.27 -25.95 -59.56
N ASP A 3 52.74 -27.01 -58.99
CA ASP A 3 51.37 -27.47 -59.22
C ASP A 3 50.36 -26.37 -58.80
N LYS A 4 49.66 -25.79 -59.78
CA LYS A 4 48.67 -24.73 -59.59
C LYS A 4 47.24 -25.28 -59.42
N SER A 5 47.05 -26.60 -59.45
CA SER A 5 45.73 -27.26 -59.37
C SER A 5 44.93 -26.82 -58.14
N HIS A 6 45.57 -26.78 -56.97
CA HIS A 6 44.98 -26.33 -55.71
C HIS A 6 44.45 -24.88 -55.76
N ILE A 7 45.15 -23.99 -56.45
CA ILE A 7 44.72 -22.58 -56.63
C ILE A 7 43.47 -22.54 -57.49
N TYR A 8 43.45 -23.21 -58.64
CA TYR A 8 42.26 -23.24 -59.51
C TYR A 8 41.05 -23.87 -58.81
N PHE A 9 41.26 -24.92 -58.01
CA PHE A 9 40.19 -25.56 -57.24
C PHE A 9 39.56 -24.62 -56.22
N ILE A 10 40.37 -23.93 -55.42
CA ILE A 10 39.89 -22.95 -54.43
C ILE A 10 39.14 -21.80 -55.11
N PHE A 11 39.69 -21.22 -56.18
CA PHE A 11 39.02 -20.13 -56.90
C PHE A 11 37.73 -20.59 -57.57
N SER A 12 37.64 -21.83 -58.05
CA SER A 12 36.42 -22.41 -58.62
C SER A 12 35.33 -22.59 -57.56
N ILE A 13 35.69 -23.03 -56.35
CA ILE A 13 34.76 -23.13 -55.22
C ILE A 13 34.25 -21.75 -54.82
N ILE A 14 35.16 -20.78 -54.64
CA ILE A 14 34.80 -19.41 -54.27
C ILE A 14 33.86 -18.81 -55.32
N PHE A 15 34.18 -18.98 -56.60
CA PHE A 15 33.34 -18.51 -57.69
C PHE A 15 31.96 -19.20 -57.68
N GLY A 16 31.92 -20.52 -57.49
CA GLY A 16 30.69 -21.28 -57.32
C GLY A 16 29.83 -20.75 -56.17
N LEU A 17 30.43 -20.49 -55.01
CA LEU A 17 29.75 -19.92 -53.84
C LEU A 17 29.21 -18.51 -54.11
N ILE A 18 29.96 -17.67 -54.83
CA ILE A 18 29.49 -16.33 -55.23
C ILE A 18 28.26 -16.44 -56.12
N ILE A 19 28.31 -17.29 -57.15
CA ILE A 19 27.18 -17.51 -58.07
C ILE A 19 25.95 -18.01 -57.31
N ILE A 20 26.13 -19.01 -56.44
CA ILE A 20 25.05 -19.53 -55.58
C ILE A 20 24.48 -18.41 -54.70
N SER A 21 25.33 -17.57 -54.10
CA SER A 21 24.89 -16.44 -53.26
C SER A 21 24.09 -15.42 -54.05
N GLN A 22 24.46 -15.10 -55.29
CA GLN A 22 23.74 -14.14 -56.13
C GLN A 22 22.37 -14.69 -56.56
N ILE A 23 22.32 -15.98 -56.92
CA ILE A 23 21.05 -16.65 -57.23
C ILE A 23 20.15 -16.70 -55.99
N ALA A 24 20.72 -16.98 -54.81
CA ALA A 24 19.98 -16.97 -53.56
C ALA A 24 19.44 -15.58 -53.20
N ASP A 25 20.24 -14.52 -53.37
CA ASP A 25 19.79 -13.14 -53.15
C ASP A 25 18.65 -12.78 -54.11
N TRP A 26 18.76 -13.14 -55.39
CA TRP A 26 17.71 -12.90 -56.37
C TRP A 26 16.40 -13.66 -56.09
N LEU A 27 16.47 -14.91 -55.61
CA LEU A 27 15.28 -15.74 -55.35
C LEU A 27 14.63 -15.48 -53.98
N LEU A 28 15.42 -15.19 -52.95
CA LEU A 28 14.94 -15.10 -51.57
C LEU A 28 14.60 -13.68 -51.14
N LYS A 29 15.14 -12.65 -51.81
CA LYS A 29 14.90 -11.25 -51.47
C LYS A 29 13.51 -10.83 -51.96
N PRO A 30 12.57 -10.54 -51.05
CA PRO A 30 11.23 -10.10 -51.43
C PRO A 30 11.29 -8.78 -52.19
N GLU A 31 10.39 -8.55 -53.13
CA GLU A 31 10.35 -7.33 -53.95
C GLU A 31 10.34 -6.03 -53.13
N SER A 32 9.80 -6.07 -51.91
CA SER A 32 9.69 -4.91 -51.02
C SER A 32 10.87 -4.74 -50.05
N PHE A 33 11.87 -5.62 -50.09
CA PHE A 33 13.04 -5.55 -49.22
C PHE A 33 14.02 -4.45 -49.65
N ASP A 34 14.63 -3.74 -48.71
CA ASP A 34 15.53 -2.59 -48.92
C ASP A 34 14.89 -1.34 -49.56
N LYS A 35 13.58 -1.32 -49.87
CA LYS A 35 12.91 -0.13 -50.45
C LYS A 35 13.00 1.12 -49.55
N PHE A 36 12.95 0.96 -48.23
CA PHE A 36 12.98 2.05 -47.24
C PHE A 36 13.88 1.76 -46.02
N GLY A 37 14.75 0.76 -46.11
CA GLY A 37 15.61 0.30 -45.03
C GLY A 37 15.78 -1.23 -45.06
N HIS A 38 16.68 -1.77 -44.23
CA HIS A 38 17.09 -3.18 -44.26
C HIS A 38 16.05 -4.15 -43.66
N TYR A 39 14.86 -4.17 -44.27
CA TYR A 39 13.72 -4.99 -43.90
C TYR A 39 12.75 -5.09 -45.09
N ARG A 40 11.79 -6.03 -45.00
CA ARG A 40 10.72 -6.21 -45.98
C ARG A 40 9.61 -5.17 -45.76
N TRP A 41 9.49 -4.17 -46.63
CA TRP A 41 8.53 -3.07 -46.45
C TRP A 41 7.07 -3.53 -46.33
N ASN A 42 6.63 -4.50 -47.13
CA ASN A 42 5.24 -5.02 -47.06
C ASN A 42 4.91 -5.67 -45.71
N ALA A 43 5.91 -6.05 -44.91
CA ALA A 43 5.69 -6.59 -43.57
C ALA A 43 4.99 -5.60 -42.64
N ILE A 44 5.16 -4.28 -42.84
CA ILE A 44 4.49 -3.27 -42.01
C ILE A 44 2.98 -3.36 -42.16
N GLY A 45 2.48 -3.35 -43.40
CA GLY A 45 1.04 -3.46 -43.67
C GLY A 45 0.47 -4.79 -43.18
N GLU A 46 1.22 -5.88 -43.37
CA GLU A 46 0.83 -7.19 -42.85
C GLU A 46 0.73 -7.20 -41.32
N ILE A 47 1.74 -6.69 -40.60
CA ILE A 47 1.73 -6.61 -39.14
C ILE A 47 0.61 -5.71 -38.64
N GLN A 48 0.38 -4.56 -39.30
CA GLN A 48 -0.71 -3.64 -38.96
C GLN A 48 -2.10 -4.27 -39.16
N SER A 49 -2.25 -5.18 -40.12
CA SER A 49 -3.51 -5.89 -40.39
C SER A 49 -3.80 -7.03 -39.40
N GLN A 50 -2.83 -7.42 -38.57
CA GLN A 50 -3.03 -8.50 -37.60
C GLN A 50 -4.06 -8.09 -36.54
N LYS A 51 -4.90 -9.06 -36.15
CA LYS A 51 -5.87 -8.85 -35.07
C LYS A 51 -5.15 -8.60 -33.76
N LEU A 52 -5.48 -7.49 -33.09
CA LEU A 52 -4.89 -7.17 -31.79
C LEU A 52 -5.31 -8.21 -30.73
N VAL A 53 -4.37 -9.05 -30.32
CA VAL A 53 -4.57 -10.05 -29.26
C VAL A 53 -4.26 -9.46 -27.89
N ASN A 54 -3.08 -8.84 -27.74
CA ASN A 54 -2.67 -8.18 -26.50
C ASN A 54 -3.24 -6.76 -26.41
N GLN A 55 -4.05 -6.50 -25.40
CA GLN A 55 -4.66 -5.19 -25.17
C GLN A 55 -3.66 -4.19 -24.59
N ASN A 56 -3.85 -2.91 -24.95
CA ASN A 56 -3.10 -1.81 -24.37
C ASN A 56 -3.64 -1.47 -22.98
N ILE A 57 -2.76 -1.07 -22.06
CA ILE A 57 -3.13 -0.67 -20.69
C ILE A 57 -4.21 0.43 -20.65
N LYS A 58 -4.23 1.35 -21.63
CA LYS A 58 -5.27 2.40 -21.75
C LYS A 58 -6.66 1.85 -22.05
N VAL A 59 -6.76 0.68 -22.69
CA VAL A 59 -8.05 0.01 -22.89
C VAL A 59 -8.56 -0.50 -21.54
N CYS A 60 -7.67 -1.06 -20.72
CA CYS A 60 -7.99 -1.53 -19.38
C CYS A 60 -8.43 -0.37 -18.46
N SER A 61 -7.75 0.77 -18.51
CA SER A 61 -8.06 1.93 -17.66
C SER A 61 -9.46 2.51 -17.92
N GLY A 62 -10.03 2.30 -19.11
CA GLY A 62 -11.40 2.72 -19.43
C GLY A 62 -12.48 2.04 -18.56
N CYS A 63 -12.19 0.85 -18.02
CA CYS A 63 -13.10 0.09 -17.14
C CYS A 63 -12.53 -0.11 -15.72
N HIS A 64 -11.21 -0.15 -15.57
CA HIS A 64 -10.50 -0.43 -14.31
C HIS A 64 -9.59 0.73 -13.89
N ASN A 65 -10.16 1.95 -13.86
CA ASN A 65 -9.37 3.15 -13.59
C ASN A 65 -8.76 3.19 -12.19
N ASP A 66 -9.45 2.63 -11.19
CA ASP A 66 -8.97 2.51 -9.82
C ASP A 66 -7.67 1.67 -9.74
N ILE A 67 -7.68 0.48 -10.35
CA ILE A 67 -6.51 -0.40 -10.41
C ILE A 67 -5.40 0.24 -11.25
N PHE A 68 -5.77 0.86 -12.39
CA PHE A 68 -4.81 1.55 -13.23
C PHE A 68 -4.08 2.67 -12.48
N GLN A 69 -4.80 3.47 -11.69
CA GLN A 69 -4.20 4.55 -10.90
C GLN A 69 -3.28 4.05 -9.79
N LEU A 70 -3.54 2.86 -9.22
CA LEU A 70 -2.62 2.20 -8.29
C LEU A 70 -1.36 1.71 -9.01
N HIS A 71 -1.54 1.01 -10.13
CA HIS A 71 -0.45 0.41 -10.90
C HIS A 71 0.48 1.44 -11.56
N GLU A 72 -0.09 2.49 -12.17
CA GLU A 72 0.65 3.61 -12.81
C GLU A 72 1.61 4.28 -11.82
N LYS A 73 1.32 4.11 -10.53
CA LYS A 73 2.04 4.70 -9.44
C LYS A 73 3.10 3.75 -8.82
N ASP A 74 3.07 2.46 -9.07
CA ASP A 74 4.00 1.54 -8.38
C ASP A 74 5.23 1.13 -9.22
N ALA A 75 6.15 0.39 -8.62
CA ALA A 75 7.36 -0.18 -9.22
C ALA A 75 7.07 -1.06 -10.44
N HIS A 76 5.86 -1.60 -10.55
CA HIS A 76 5.41 -2.32 -11.74
C HIS A 76 4.79 -1.43 -12.82
N TYR A 77 4.83 -0.11 -12.73
CA TYR A 77 4.23 0.80 -13.73
C TYR A 77 4.61 0.51 -15.18
N ASN A 78 5.82 -0.03 -15.42
CA ASN A 78 6.33 -0.44 -16.72
C ASN A 78 5.98 -1.87 -17.14
N VAL A 79 5.30 -2.65 -16.30
CA VAL A 79 4.83 -4.00 -16.59
C VAL A 79 3.39 -3.93 -17.12
N PRO A 80 3.15 -4.23 -18.41
CA PRO A 80 1.80 -4.26 -18.95
C PRO A 80 0.88 -5.23 -18.21
N CYS A 81 -0.40 -4.85 -18.04
CA CYS A 81 -1.39 -5.71 -17.40
C CYS A 81 -1.49 -7.11 -18.04
N VAL A 82 -1.25 -7.19 -19.36
CA VAL A 82 -1.34 -8.43 -20.14
C VAL A 82 -0.23 -9.43 -19.82
N ASP A 83 0.91 -8.99 -19.28
CA ASP A 83 2.01 -9.88 -18.91
C ASP A 83 1.63 -10.75 -17.70
N CYS A 84 0.75 -10.23 -16.84
CA CYS A 84 0.22 -10.93 -15.69
C CYS A 84 -1.14 -11.59 -16.02
N HIS A 85 -2.09 -10.85 -16.59
CA HIS A 85 -3.47 -11.29 -16.75
C HIS A 85 -3.74 -12.05 -18.06
N GLY A 86 -2.78 -12.04 -19.00
CA GLY A 86 -2.94 -12.55 -20.36
C GLY A 86 -3.49 -11.50 -21.32
N ALA A 87 -3.60 -11.87 -22.59
CA ALA A 87 -3.81 -10.95 -23.71
C ALA A 87 -5.03 -10.00 -23.59
N GLY A 88 -6.11 -10.45 -22.96
CA GLY A 88 -7.28 -9.62 -22.62
C GLY A 88 -8.23 -9.24 -23.76
N ASN A 89 -7.95 -9.59 -25.02
CA ASN A 89 -8.87 -9.33 -26.14
C ASN A 89 -10.25 -9.97 -25.96
N LEU A 90 -10.32 -11.23 -25.51
CA LEU A 90 -11.61 -11.89 -25.28
C LEU A 90 -12.39 -11.25 -24.13
N HIS A 91 -11.68 -10.84 -23.07
CA HIS A 91 -12.27 -10.12 -21.95
C HIS A 91 -12.90 -8.79 -22.39
N VAL A 92 -12.13 -7.98 -23.14
CA VAL A 92 -12.60 -6.69 -23.63
C VAL A 92 -13.76 -6.86 -24.61
N ALA A 93 -13.67 -7.79 -25.57
CA ALA A 93 -14.73 -8.04 -26.54
C ALA A 93 -16.03 -8.50 -25.86
N PHE A 94 -15.94 -9.44 -24.91
CA PHE A 94 -17.09 -9.92 -24.15
C PHE A 94 -17.81 -8.79 -23.42
N HIS A 95 -17.08 -7.91 -22.73
CA HIS A 95 -17.68 -6.82 -21.96
C HIS A 95 -18.12 -5.62 -22.81
N LYS A 96 -17.47 -5.35 -23.95
CA LYS A 96 -17.93 -4.31 -24.90
C LYS A 96 -19.19 -4.71 -25.67
N GLY A 97 -19.45 -6.01 -25.80
CA GLY A 97 -20.60 -6.53 -26.53
C GLY A 97 -20.46 -6.39 -28.06
N GLY A 98 -21.57 -6.56 -28.77
CA GLY A 98 -21.61 -6.51 -30.24
C GLY A 98 -21.28 -7.85 -30.91
N LYS A 99 -21.04 -7.81 -32.23
CA LYS A 99 -20.83 -9.02 -33.06
C LYS A 99 -19.64 -9.87 -32.59
N ASP A 100 -18.61 -9.23 -32.05
CA ASP A 100 -17.39 -9.89 -31.56
C ASP A 100 -17.59 -10.64 -30.24
N ALA A 101 -18.68 -10.39 -29.51
CA ALA A 101 -18.98 -11.03 -28.22
C ALA A 101 -19.83 -12.31 -28.34
N ILE A 102 -20.51 -12.51 -29.49
CA ILE A 102 -21.59 -13.51 -29.66
C ILE A 102 -21.14 -14.95 -29.35
N ASN A 103 -19.87 -15.27 -29.58
CA ASN A 103 -19.33 -16.62 -29.39
C ASN A 103 -18.31 -16.72 -28.23
N ILE A 104 -18.22 -15.72 -27.36
CA ILE A 104 -17.29 -15.72 -26.23
C ILE A 104 -18.02 -16.19 -24.98
N THR A 105 -17.56 -17.31 -24.40
CA THR A 105 -18.08 -17.79 -23.12
C THR A 105 -17.51 -16.97 -21.96
N VAL A 106 -18.22 -16.92 -20.83
CA VAL A 106 -17.71 -16.29 -19.60
C VAL A 106 -16.35 -16.85 -19.21
N LYS A 107 -16.16 -18.18 -19.32
CA LYS A 107 -14.89 -18.84 -18.99
C LYS A 107 -13.72 -18.34 -19.85
N GLN A 108 -13.95 -18.05 -21.12
CA GLN A 108 -12.94 -17.50 -22.03
C GLN A 108 -12.67 -16.01 -21.78
N ALA A 109 -13.67 -15.26 -21.30
CA ALA A 109 -13.56 -13.85 -20.98
C ALA A 109 -12.90 -13.58 -19.63
N VAL A 110 -12.80 -14.57 -18.73
CA VAL A 110 -12.15 -14.40 -17.42
C VAL A 110 -10.65 -14.25 -17.58
N LEU A 111 -10.12 -13.10 -17.16
CA LEU A 111 -8.68 -12.89 -17.02
C LEU A 111 -8.12 -13.75 -15.89
N LYS A 112 -6.86 -14.18 -16.05
CA LYS A 112 -6.15 -14.94 -15.02
C LYS A 112 -5.98 -14.06 -13.77
N LYS A 113 -6.54 -14.49 -12.64
CA LYS A 113 -6.42 -13.79 -11.34
C LYS A 113 -5.49 -14.50 -10.35
N GLU A 114 -5.20 -15.76 -10.60
CA GLU A 114 -4.33 -16.55 -9.74
C GLU A 114 -2.92 -16.66 -10.33
N TYR A 115 -1.95 -16.28 -9.51
CA TYR A 115 -0.55 -16.39 -9.80
C TYR A 115 0.03 -17.51 -8.95
N ASN A 116 0.74 -18.43 -9.60
CA ASN A 116 1.58 -19.37 -8.88
C ASN A 116 2.89 -18.67 -8.52
N LEU A 117 3.63 -19.27 -7.57
CA LEU A 117 4.94 -18.77 -7.14
C LEU A 117 5.88 -18.48 -8.33
N GLU A 118 5.87 -19.36 -9.33
CA GLU A 118 6.73 -19.26 -10.51
C GLU A 118 6.42 -18.05 -11.41
N GLY A 119 5.18 -17.58 -11.47
CA GLY A 119 4.83 -16.39 -12.26
C GLY A 119 5.59 -15.15 -11.78
N CYS A 120 5.70 -14.95 -10.48
CA CYS A 120 6.46 -13.83 -9.90
C CYS A 120 7.97 -14.05 -10.03
N LEU A 121 8.43 -15.29 -9.82
CA LEU A 121 9.85 -15.64 -9.86
C LEU A 121 10.44 -15.57 -11.26
N TYR A 122 9.62 -15.64 -12.31
CA TYR A 122 10.09 -15.41 -13.67
C TYR A 122 10.90 -14.12 -13.76
N CYS A 123 10.43 -13.04 -13.13
CA CYS A 123 11.14 -11.76 -13.06
C CYS A 123 11.95 -11.60 -11.77
N HIS A 124 11.44 -12.02 -10.60
CA HIS A 124 12.03 -11.66 -9.31
C HIS A 124 13.00 -12.69 -8.73
N ARG A 125 13.22 -13.84 -9.37
CA ARG A 125 14.20 -14.81 -8.85
C ARG A 125 15.61 -14.21 -8.79
N LYS A 126 16.32 -14.51 -7.70
CA LYS A 126 17.74 -14.20 -7.56
C LYS A 126 18.57 -14.98 -8.58
N LEU A 127 19.25 -14.26 -9.47
CA LEU A 127 20.13 -14.81 -10.51
C LEU A 127 21.42 -14.01 -10.55
N ALA A 128 22.56 -14.68 -10.67
CA ALA A 128 23.87 -14.03 -10.68
C ALA A 128 24.05 -13.03 -11.83
N ALA A 129 23.39 -13.28 -12.97
CA ALA A 129 23.46 -12.43 -14.16
C ALA A 129 22.53 -11.21 -14.13
N ARG A 130 21.66 -11.08 -13.13
CA ARG A 130 20.71 -9.96 -13.05
C ARG A 130 21.35 -8.75 -12.36
N PRO A 131 21.04 -7.52 -12.81
CA PRO A 131 21.49 -6.30 -12.15
C PRO A 131 21.15 -6.30 -10.66
N SER A 132 22.08 -5.85 -9.82
CA SER A 132 21.93 -5.84 -8.36
C SER A 132 20.90 -4.83 -7.86
N ASP A 133 20.58 -3.84 -8.68
CA ASP A 133 19.56 -2.80 -8.44
C ASP A 133 18.14 -3.24 -8.82
N PHE A 134 17.98 -4.33 -9.57
CA PHE A 134 16.68 -4.94 -9.82
C PHE A 134 16.22 -5.76 -8.60
N PRO A 135 14.97 -5.61 -8.11
CA PRO A 135 14.47 -6.36 -6.96
C PRO A 135 14.47 -7.88 -7.20
N GLN A 136 15.32 -8.59 -6.46
CA GLN A 136 15.50 -10.02 -6.56
C GLN A 136 15.29 -10.71 -5.21
N VAL A 137 14.70 -11.91 -5.24
CA VAL A 137 14.36 -12.70 -4.06
C VAL A 137 14.83 -14.14 -4.22
N ASP A 138 15.45 -14.67 -3.16
CA ASP A 138 15.61 -16.10 -2.94
C ASP A 138 14.45 -16.55 -2.05
N VAL A 139 13.54 -17.37 -2.57
CA VAL A 139 12.30 -17.72 -1.85
C VAL A 139 12.56 -18.50 -0.58
N ALA A 140 13.54 -19.41 -0.58
CA ALA A 140 13.85 -20.19 0.60
C ALA A 140 14.36 -19.27 1.73
N GLN A 141 15.24 -18.34 1.39
CA GLN A 141 15.71 -17.32 2.34
C GLN A 141 14.57 -16.39 2.76
N HIS A 142 13.70 -15.98 1.84
CA HIS A 142 12.60 -15.05 2.10
C HIS A 142 11.50 -15.67 2.99
N PHE A 143 11.10 -16.92 2.75
CA PHE A 143 10.13 -17.63 3.59
C PHE A 143 10.73 -18.02 4.94
N LYS A 144 11.99 -18.49 4.95
CA LYS A 144 12.72 -18.76 6.20
C LYS A 144 12.86 -17.49 7.02
N PHE A 145 13.14 -16.36 6.38
CA PHE A 145 13.15 -15.04 7.00
C PHE A 145 11.80 -14.80 7.64
N LEU A 146 10.69 -14.84 6.89
CA LEU A 146 9.33 -14.55 7.38
C LEU A 146 8.71 -15.63 8.29
N ASN A 147 9.44 -16.70 8.59
CA ASN A 147 8.95 -17.87 9.31
C ASN A 147 7.66 -18.46 8.71
N ILE A 148 7.56 -18.44 7.38
CA ILE A 148 6.48 -19.07 6.63
C ILE A 148 6.72 -20.58 6.63
N THR A 149 5.82 -21.32 7.24
CA THR A 149 5.90 -22.77 7.38
C THR A 149 5.33 -23.52 6.18
N ASP A 150 4.40 -22.90 5.44
CA ASP A 150 3.84 -23.47 4.22
C ASP A 150 4.58 -22.97 2.97
N PRO A 151 5.38 -23.82 2.30
CA PRO A 151 6.10 -23.45 1.08
C PRO A 151 5.18 -23.16 -0.12
N LYS A 152 3.87 -23.42 -0.01
CA LYS A 152 2.88 -23.10 -1.05
C LYS A 152 2.25 -21.72 -0.89
N THR A 153 2.62 -20.97 0.15
CA THR A 153 2.17 -19.59 0.37
C THR A 153 2.42 -18.76 -0.89
N LYS A 154 1.38 -18.09 -1.41
CA LYS A 154 1.49 -17.28 -2.62
C LYS A 154 2.07 -15.93 -2.26
N CYS A 155 2.88 -15.35 -3.15
CA CYS A 155 3.37 -13.97 -2.98
C CYS A 155 2.21 -12.98 -2.76
N THR A 156 1.06 -13.24 -3.40
CA THR A 156 -0.15 -12.42 -3.33
C THR A 156 -0.87 -12.47 -1.99
N ASP A 157 -0.53 -13.42 -1.12
CA ASP A 157 -1.11 -13.50 0.23
C ASP A 157 -0.50 -12.42 1.15
N CYS A 158 0.63 -11.83 0.75
CA CYS A 158 1.33 -10.76 1.46
C CYS A 158 1.51 -9.48 0.63
N HIS A 159 1.65 -9.58 -0.69
CA HIS A 159 1.91 -8.46 -1.60
C HIS A 159 0.77 -8.27 -2.61
N SER A 160 0.31 -7.05 -2.84
CA SER A 160 -0.59 -6.76 -3.96
C SER A 160 0.20 -6.76 -5.28
N PRO A 161 -0.15 -7.45 -6.37
CA PRO A 161 0.60 -7.31 -7.64
C PRO A 161 0.46 -5.96 -8.34
N HIS A 162 -0.59 -5.19 -8.00
CA HIS A 162 -0.83 -3.85 -8.54
C HIS A 162 -0.24 -2.75 -7.65
N GLU A 163 0.20 -3.13 -6.44
CA GLU A 163 0.89 -2.27 -5.49
C GLU A 163 1.83 -3.12 -4.58
N PRO A 164 2.80 -3.90 -5.11
CA PRO A 164 3.53 -4.86 -4.26
C PRO A 164 4.46 -4.19 -3.27
N ILE A 165 4.79 -2.94 -3.55
CA ILE A 165 5.32 -2.01 -2.58
C ILE A 165 4.11 -1.25 -2.05
N PHE A 166 3.74 -1.46 -0.78
CA PHE A 166 2.71 -0.66 -0.13
C PHE A 166 3.02 0.84 -0.30
N LEU A 167 2.40 1.50 -1.28
CA LEU A 167 2.47 2.94 -1.49
C LEU A 167 1.37 3.55 -0.65
N LEU A 168 1.71 3.80 0.61
CA LEU A 168 0.80 4.46 1.54
C LEU A 168 0.64 5.97 1.24
N THR A 169 1.14 6.46 0.08
CA THR A 169 1.09 7.87 -0.38
C THR A 169 1.34 8.00 -1.90
N ASP A 170 0.92 9.13 -2.50
CA ASP A 170 1.10 9.47 -3.93
C ASP A 170 2.56 9.54 -4.38
N VAL A 171 2.90 9.00 -5.55
CA VAL A 171 4.27 8.81 -6.10
C VAL A 171 5.11 10.06 -6.25
N ARG A 172 4.48 11.21 -6.42
CA ARG A 172 5.20 12.49 -6.44
C ARG A 172 5.67 12.88 -5.03
N GLN A 173 5.14 12.21 -4.00
CA GLN A 173 5.43 12.37 -2.57
C GLN A 173 6.04 11.10 -1.95
N SER A 174 5.84 9.92 -2.56
CA SER A 174 6.35 8.63 -2.13
C SER A 174 7.46 8.17 -3.08
N ARG A 175 8.69 8.53 -2.73
CA ARG A 175 9.89 7.90 -3.29
C ARG A 175 10.34 6.79 -2.35
N LEU A 176 9.81 5.60 -2.60
CA LEU A 176 10.30 4.29 -2.17
C LEU A 176 9.86 3.73 -0.80
N HIS A 177 9.78 2.40 -0.88
CA HIS A 177 9.50 1.32 0.06
C HIS A 177 9.79 1.58 1.56
N PRO A 178 8.95 1.09 2.49
CA PRO A 178 9.45 0.58 3.75
C PRO A 178 10.27 -0.67 3.44
N ILE A 179 11.55 -0.53 3.07
CA ILE A 179 12.46 -1.66 3.26
C ILE A 179 12.46 -1.84 4.76
N VAL A 180 11.79 -2.90 5.21
CA VAL A 180 12.09 -3.53 6.48
C VAL A 180 13.56 -3.95 6.36
N TYR A 181 14.47 -3.00 6.62
CA TYR A 181 15.90 -3.10 6.30
C TYR A 181 16.54 -4.25 7.06
N ARG A 182 15.92 -4.75 8.12
CA ARG A 182 16.44 -5.85 8.90
C ARG A 182 15.39 -6.89 9.18
N CYS A 183 15.86 -8.12 9.14
CA CYS A 183 15.20 -9.31 9.63
C CYS A 183 14.66 -9.23 11.04
N ASN A 184 15.03 -8.22 11.84
CA ASN A 184 14.62 -8.13 13.23
C ASN A 184 13.39 -7.26 13.41
N ASP A 185 13.10 -6.39 12.43
CA ASP A 185 11.98 -5.44 12.46
C ASP A 185 10.59 -6.13 12.40
N CYS A 186 10.54 -7.45 12.20
CA CYS A 186 9.31 -8.25 12.19
C CYS A 186 9.44 -9.56 12.99
N HIS A 187 10.54 -9.79 13.71
CA HIS A 187 10.90 -11.11 14.25
C HIS A 187 11.16 -11.14 15.75
N ASN A 188 10.81 -12.28 16.36
CA ASN A 188 10.82 -12.52 17.80
C ASN A 188 12.21 -12.79 18.42
N LYS A 189 13.21 -13.04 17.59
CA LYS A 189 14.61 -13.22 18.02
C LYS A 189 15.47 -12.30 17.17
N PRO A 190 16.36 -11.48 17.75
CA PRO A 190 17.32 -10.75 16.96
C PRO A 190 18.16 -11.76 16.19
N VAL A 191 18.02 -11.79 14.87
CA VAL A 191 19.02 -12.41 13.99
C VAL A 191 20.31 -11.71 14.35
N LYS A 192 21.27 -12.46 14.89
CA LYS A 192 22.63 -11.96 15.11
C LYS A 192 23.10 -11.45 13.75
N SER A 193 23.20 -10.13 13.65
CA SER A 193 23.83 -9.46 12.51
C SER A 193 25.16 -10.18 12.24
N SER A 194 25.34 -10.70 11.03
CA SER A 194 26.64 -11.22 10.60
C SER A 194 27.61 -10.08 10.23
N TYR A 195 27.14 -8.83 10.30
CA TYR A 195 27.99 -7.65 10.23
C TYR A 195 28.55 -7.37 11.61
N SER A 196 29.86 -7.56 11.75
CA SER A 196 30.66 -6.95 12.81
C SER A 196 30.74 -5.45 12.53
N ASP A 197 30.28 -4.63 13.47
CA ASP A 197 30.59 -3.19 13.46
C ASP A 197 32.11 -3.02 13.32
N VAL A 198 32.54 -2.24 12.32
CA VAL A 198 33.96 -1.97 12.12
C VAL A 198 34.41 -1.17 13.34
N SER A 199 35.35 -1.73 14.10
CA SER A 199 35.94 -1.05 15.25
C SER A 199 36.46 0.32 14.78
N ASN A 200 35.97 1.38 15.41
CA ASN A 200 36.33 2.78 15.18
C ASN A 200 35.70 3.48 13.96
N HIS A 201 34.64 2.96 13.35
CA HIS A 201 33.84 3.80 12.43
C HIS A 201 33.02 4.80 13.26
N PRO A 202 33.22 6.12 13.13
CA PRO A 202 32.38 7.10 13.80
C PRO A 202 30.95 6.92 13.30
N LYS A 203 29.99 6.75 14.20
CA LYS A 203 28.57 6.82 13.84
C LYS A 203 28.25 8.29 13.63
N ILE A 204 28.32 8.72 12.38
CA ILE A 204 28.04 10.11 12.02
C ILE A 204 26.52 10.32 12.18
N PHE A 205 26.13 11.12 13.17
CA PHE A 205 24.76 11.54 13.55
C PHE A 205 23.72 10.40 13.72
N GLU A 206 23.57 9.89 14.95
CA GLU A 206 22.44 9.03 15.35
C GLU A 206 21.18 9.86 15.62
N CYS A 207 19.99 9.24 15.50
CA CYS A 207 18.71 9.90 15.78
C CYS A 207 18.67 10.55 17.17
N LYS A 208 19.31 9.93 18.17
CA LYS A 208 19.32 10.41 19.56
C LYS A 208 20.11 11.71 19.73
N ASP A 209 21.03 12.02 18.82
CA ASP A 209 21.86 13.21 18.90
C ASP A 209 21.02 14.47 18.70
N CYS A 210 19.91 14.36 17.95
CA CYS A 210 18.94 15.45 17.73
C CYS A 210 17.57 15.18 18.39
N HIS A 211 17.17 13.92 18.58
CA HIS A 211 15.84 13.51 19.06
C HIS A 211 15.91 12.70 20.36
N SER A 212 16.80 13.08 21.28
CA SER A 212 17.06 12.36 22.54
C SER A 212 15.80 12.07 23.35
N GLU A 213 14.88 13.04 23.52
CA GLU A 213 13.63 12.85 24.25
C GLU A 213 12.75 11.75 23.61
N ILE A 214 12.57 11.79 22.29
CA ILE A 214 11.74 10.83 21.55
C ILE A 214 12.38 9.45 21.58
N VAL A 215 13.70 9.36 21.39
CA VAL A 215 14.44 8.09 21.42
C VAL A 215 14.35 7.46 22.81
N ASN A 216 14.55 8.25 23.87
CA ASN A 216 14.46 7.76 25.24
C ASN A 216 13.06 7.26 25.58
N ASP A 217 12.01 7.96 25.13
CA ASP A 217 10.64 7.50 25.32
C ASP A 217 10.34 6.22 24.52
N PHE A 218 10.72 6.18 23.24
CA PHE A 218 10.54 4.99 22.39
C PHE A 218 11.21 3.75 23.01
N ASN A 219 12.42 3.90 23.56
CA ASN A 219 13.17 2.80 24.17
C ASN A 219 12.46 2.14 25.36
N GLN A 220 11.46 2.80 25.95
CA GLN A 220 10.66 2.26 27.06
C GLN A 220 9.35 1.60 26.59
N ARG A 221 9.12 1.52 25.28
CA ARG A 221 7.83 1.13 24.70
C ARG A 221 7.92 -0.27 24.08
N PRO A 222 6.81 -1.02 23.98
CA PRO A 222 6.81 -2.41 23.50
C PRO A 222 7.45 -2.62 22.13
N HIS A 223 7.44 -1.61 21.27
CA HIS A 223 7.94 -1.68 19.91
C HIS A 223 9.47 -1.64 19.81
N HIS A 224 10.18 -1.01 20.76
CA HIS A 224 11.63 -0.79 20.66
C HIS A 224 12.46 -2.06 20.50
N ASN A 225 12.07 -3.13 21.18
CA ASN A 225 12.82 -4.39 21.17
C ASN A 225 12.74 -5.13 19.82
N TYR A 226 11.81 -4.74 18.95
CA TYR A 226 11.42 -5.52 17.77
C TYR A 226 11.33 -4.69 16.50
N VAL A 227 11.29 -3.36 16.58
CA VAL A 227 11.31 -2.47 15.42
C VAL A 227 12.19 -1.28 15.72
N GLU A 228 12.86 -0.76 14.69
CA GLU A 228 13.55 0.53 14.81
C GLU A 228 12.70 1.71 14.36
N CYS A 229 13.17 2.91 14.69
CA CYS A 229 12.53 4.16 14.29
C CYS A 229 12.27 4.18 12.78
N ARG A 230 13.22 3.70 11.96
CA ARG A 230 13.11 3.72 10.50
C ARG A 230 12.04 2.80 9.92
N THR A 231 11.54 1.85 10.70
CA THR A 231 10.44 0.97 10.29
C THR A 231 9.14 1.77 10.13
N CYS A 232 8.92 2.74 11.01
CA CYS A 232 7.77 3.66 10.96
C CYS A 232 8.14 5.04 10.38
N HIS A 233 9.42 5.43 10.42
CA HIS A 233 9.93 6.72 9.96
C HIS A 233 10.83 6.55 8.73
N LEU A 234 10.26 6.69 7.55
CA LEU A 234 10.99 6.52 6.30
C LEU A 234 11.94 7.71 6.10
N PHE A 235 13.24 7.46 6.14
CA PHE A 235 14.28 8.45 5.81
C PHE A 235 14.57 8.39 4.30
N HIS A 236 14.37 9.52 3.62
CA HIS A 236 14.68 9.70 2.22
C HIS A 236 15.93 10.58 2.10
N LYS A 237 17.02 10.02 1.58
CA LYS A 237 18.22 10.78 1.23
C LYS A 237 17.93 11.62 -0.01
N GLU A 238 18.09 12.94 0.09
CA GLU A 238 17.94 13.85 -1.06
C GLU A 238 19.30 14.10 -1.73
N ASP A 239 20.35 14.25 -0.93
CA ASP A 239 21.73 14.28 -1.37
C ASP A 239 22.67 13.71 -0.28
N GLU A 240 23.99 13.88 -0.45
CA GLU A 240 24.99 13.36 0.49
C GLU A 240 24.91 13.94 1.91
N THR A 241 24.24 15.08 2.08
CA THR A 241 24.21 15.87 3.31
C THR A 241 22.80 16.10 3.86
N ILE A 242 21.75 15.99 3.03
CA ILE A 242 20.36 16.20 3.44
C ILE A 242 19.46 14.99 3.17
N GLY A 243 18.47 14.85 4.04
CA GLY A 243 17.38 13.90 3.86
C GLY A 243 16.12 14.31 4.62
N ARG A 244 14.98 13.74 4.22
CA ARG A 244 13.67 14.00 4.83
C ARG A 244 13.15 12.75 5.53
N ILE A 245 12.44 12.94 6.63
CA ILE A 245 11.79 11.86 7.36
C ILE A 245 10.27 11.94 7.16
N TYR A 246 9.68 10.87 6.63
CA TYR A 246 8.24 10.70 6.48
C TYR A 246 7.70 9.78 7.57
N LYS A 247 6.59 10.18 8.21
CA LYS A 247 5.93 9.37 9.25
C LYS A 247 4.95 8.41 8.58
N ASN A 248 5.27 7.12 8.57
CA ASN A 248 4.38 6.07 8.12
C ASN A 248 3.38 5.68 9.22
N GLY A 249 2.30 6.47 9.30
CA GLY A 249 1.25 6.30 10.32
C GLY A 249 0.01 5.57 9.83
N ASN A 250 0.05 4.93 8.66
CA ASN A 250 -1.13 4.32 8.05
C ASN A 250 -1.49 2.99 8.74
N ALA A 251 -2.77 2.78 9.02
CA ALA A 251 -3.33 1.57 9.58
C ALA A 251 -2.93 0.31 8.78
N LYS A 252 -2.81 0.42 7.45
CA LYS A 252 -2.33 -0.67 6.58
C LYS A 252 -0.95 -1.17 7.00
N PHE A 253 -0.02 -0.27 7.37
CA PHE A 253 1.31 -0.66 7.86
C PHE A 253 1.20 -1.43 9.18
N CYS A 254 0.42 -0.93 10.15
CA CYS A 254 0.22 -1.61 11.42
C CYS A 254 -0.41 -3.01 11.24
N LEU A 255 -1.35 -3.14 10.30
CA LEU A 255 -2.06 -4.39 9.99
C LEU A 255 -1.14 -5.46 9.37
N LEU A 256 -0.02 -5.09 8.75
CA LEU A 256 1.01 -6.06 8.33
C LEU A 256 1.40 -6.98 9.47
N CYS A 257 1.62 -6.41 10.66
CA CYS A 257 2.00 -7.14 11.84
C CYS A 257 0.78 -7.54 12.69
N HIS A 258 -0.18 -6.64 12.90
CA HIS A 258 -1.23 -6.83 13.89
C HIS A 258 -2.53 -7.46 13.33
N GLU A 259 -2.72 -7.56 12.01
CA GLU A 259 -3.91 -8.26 11.49
C GLU A 259 -3.78 -9.76 11.68
N LYS A 260 -4.82 -10.37 12.26
CA LYS A 260 -4.91 -11.83 12.41
C LYS A 260 -5.09 -12.50 11.05
N LYS A 261 -4.21 -13.46 10.76
CA LYS A 261 -4.24 -14.32 9.56
C LYS A 261 -3.84 -15.73 9.98
N SER A 262 -4.34 -16.75 9.27
CA SER A 262 -4.09 -18.16 9.57
C SER A 262 -2.61 -18.56 9.51
N PHE A 263 -1.82 -17.88 8.67
CA PHE A 263 -0.39 -18.14 8.49
C PHE A 263 0.51 -17.35 9.46
N LYS A 264 -0.06 -16.45 10.29
CA LYS A 264 0.71 -15.66 11.27
C LYS A 264 0.68 -16.32 12.64
N SER A 265 1.74 -16.12 13.43
CA SER A 265 1.79 -16.59 14.82
C SER A 265 0.60 -16.07 15.64
N GLU A 266 0.01 -16.94 16.45
CA GLU A 266 -1.12 -16.62 17.33
C GLU A 266 -0.72 -15.79 18.55
N THR A 267 0.53 -15.93 19.00
CA THR A 267 0.98 -15.37 20.28
C THR A 267 1.78 -14.08 20.14
N TYR A 268 2.36 -13.81 18.95
CA TYR A 268 3.20 -12.62 18.78
C TYR A 268 3.33 -12.13 17.32
N PRO A 269 3.33 -10.80 17.08
CA PRO A 269 2.85 -9.74 17.98
C PRO A 269 1.34 -9.88 18.23
N PRO A 270 0.75 -9.15 19.20
CA PRO A 270 -0.69 -9.21 19.48
C PRO A 270 -1.51 -8.99 18.21
N LYS A 271 -2.38 -9.95 17.87
CA LYS A 271 -3.20 -9.88 16.65
C LYS A 271 -4.60 -9.38 16.97
N ILE A 272 -5.16 -8.63 16.02
CA ILE A 272 -6.53 -8.13 16.05
C ILE A 272 -7.30 -8.67 14.85
N GLU A 273 -8.58 -8.94 15.08
CA GLU A 273 -9.53 -9.19 13.99
C GLU A 273 -9.88 -7.86 13.33
N TRP A 274 -9.66 -7.74 12.02
CA TRP A 274 -9.94 -6.52 11.26
C TRP A 274 -11.02 -6.80 10.20
N PRO A 275 -12.01 -5.91 10.00
CA PRO A 275 -12.19 -4.58 10.60
C PRO A 275 -12.96 -4.57 11.92
N SER A 276 -13.27 -5.73 12.52
CA SER A 276 -14.13 -5.82 13.71
C SER A 276 -13.55 -5.13 14.95
N HIS A 277 -12.23 -4.98 15.04
CA HIS A 277 -11.57 -4.23 16.11
C HIS A 277 -12.07 -2.78 16.26
N ILE A 278 -12.41 -2.11 15.14
CA ILE A 278 -12.90 -0.73 15.15
C ILE A 278 -14.41 -0.62 14.87
N SER A 279 -15.09 -1.70 14.50
CA SER A 279 -16.49 -1.64 14.06
C SER A 279 -17.47 -1.16 15.14
N LYS A 280 -17.15 -1.38 16.42
CA LYS A 280 -17.93 -0.87 17.56
C LYS A 280 -17.89 0.65 17.69
N LEU A 281 -16.92 1.30 17.04
CA LEU A 281 -16.71 2.74 17.14
C LEU A 281 -17.57 3.56 16.19
N GLY A 282 -18.49 3.01 15.39
CA GLY A 282 -19.66 3.65 14.72
C GLY A 282 -19.48 4.91 13.84
N TYR A 283 -18.51 5.78 14.13
CA TYR A 283 -18.17 7.06 13.51
C TYR A 283 -16.81 7.01 12.80
N ILE A 284 -15.97 6.02 13.07
CA ILE A 284 -14.71 5.82 12.34
C ILE A 284 -15.02 5.08 11.04
N LYS A 285 -15.04 5.81 9.92
CA LYS A 285 -15.10 5.19 8.58
C LYS A 285 -13.79 4.44 8.35
N SER A 286 -13.86 3.27 7.73
CA SER A 286 -12.76 2.32 7.47
C SER A 286 -11.65 2.82 6.52
N GLY A 287 -11.38 4.13 6.49
CA GLY A 287 -10.40 4.78 5.62
C GLY A 287 -9.61 5.92 6.28
N ASP A 288 -9.77 6.21 7.57
CA ASP A 288 -8.82 7.09 8.26
C ASP A 288 -7.53 6.33 8.52
N GLU A 289 -6.55 6.57 7.66
CA GLU A 289 -5.24 5.94 7.69
C GLU A 289 -4.56 6.10 9.05
N LYS A 290 -4.79 7.19 9.81
CA LYS A 290 -4.13 7.42 11.10
C LYS A 290 -4.91 6.92 12.31
N THR A 291 -6.02 6.20 12.10
CA THR A 291 -6.89 5.68 13.17
C THR A 291 -6.11 4.96 14.27
N CYS A 292 -5.16 4.10 13.90
CA CYS A 292 -4.38 3.35 14.88
C CYS A 292 -3.55 4.27 15.79
N LEU A 293 -2.92 5.31 15.24
CA LEU A 293 -2.11 6.25 16.01
C LEU A 293 -2.96 7.12 16.95
N ASN A 294 -4.21 7.42 16.56
CA ASN A 294 -5.12 8.19 17.40
C ASN A 294 -5.42 7.47 18.73
N CYS A 295 -5.41 6.13 18.74
CA CYS A 295 -5.68 5.32 19.94
C CYS A 295 -4.40 4.75 20.58
N HIS A 296 -3.42 4.36 19.77
CA HIS A 296 -2.25 3.57 20.20
C HIS A 296 -0.92 4.35 20.16
N SER A 297 -0.91 5.66 19.89
CA SER A 297 0.31 6.48 19.88
C SER A 297 1.18 6.28 21.13
N ASN A 298 0.57 6.26 22.32
CA ASN A 298 1.27 6.05 23.60
C ASN A 298 1.92 4.65 23.76
N GLN A 299 1.61 3.69 22.89
CA GLN A 299 2.28 2.38 22.86
C GLN A 299 3.54 2.37 21.97
N ILE A 300 3.81 3.47 21.26
CA ILE A 300 4.94 3.59 20.33
C ILE A 300 5.96 4.58 20.90
N HIS A 301 5.59 5.84 21.03
CA HIS A 301 6.31 6.86 21.78
C HIS A 301 5.36 8.04 22.06
N LYS A 302 5.72 8.97 22.93
CA LYS A 302 4.96 10.20 23.15
C LYS A 302 4.86 10.98 21.83
N MET A 303 3.66 11.01 21.26
CA MET A 303 3.38 11.75 20.03
C MET A 303 2.59 13.01 20.40
N VAL A 304 3.08 14.18 19.97
CA VAL A 304 2.24 15.38 19.93
C VAL A 304 1.31 15.23 18.74
N LEU A 305 0.17 14.57 18.95
CA LEU A 305 -0.92 14.57 17.99
C LEU A 305 -1.44 16.00 17.94
N GLY A 306 -1.08 16.73 16.88
CA GLY A 306 -1.51 18.11 16.69
C GLY A 306 -3.02 18.22 16.87
N ASN A 307 -3.43 19.11 17.77
CA ASN A 307 -4.81 19.38 18.18
C ASN A 307 -5.73 19.89 17.04
N SER A 308 -5.33 19.77 15.77
CA SER A 308 -6.05 20.30 14.63
C SER A 308 -7.17 19.40 14.12
N ASN A 309 -7.16 18.10 14.44
CA ASN A 309 -8.25 17.19 14.11
C ASN A 309 -8.75 16.51 15.39
N SER A 310 -9.58 17.22 16.15
CA SER A 310 -10.58 16.55 16.98
C SER A 310 -11.25 15.47 16.09
N PRO A 311 -11.28 14.19 16.49
CA PRO A 311 -11.99 13.16 15.72
C PRO A 311 -13.47 13.51 15.55
N HIS A 312 -13.96 14.43 16.38
CA HIS A 312 -15.28 15.03 16.29
C HIS A 312 -15.21 16.26 15.38
N LYS A 313 -15.94 16.24 14.26
CA LYS A 313 -16.12 17.40 13.36
C LYS A 313 -16.70 18.61 14.12
N GLY A 314 -16.53 19.82 13.57
CA GLY A 314 -16.99 21.09 14.14
C GLY A 314 -18.47 21.08 14.60
N ASN A 315 -18.81 21.98 15.53
CA ASN A 315 -20.09 22.06 16.26
C ASN A 315 -20.41 20.87 17.20
N TRP A 316 -19.43 20.03 17.56
CA TRP A 316 -19.57 18.92 18.52
C TRP A 316 -20.40 19.25 19.78
N ARG A 317 -20.24 20.44 20.38
CA ARG A 317 -21.04 20.86 21.55
C ARG A 317 -22.55 20.77 21.32
N LYS A 318 -23.04 21.00 20.09
CA LYS A 318 -24.47 20.91 19.75
C LYS A 318 -24.89 19.50 19.31
N GLU A 319 -23.99 18.77 18.66
CA GLU A 319 -24.33 17.51 17.99
C GLU A 319 -24.05 16.26 18.84
N HIS A 320 -23.21 16.35 19.88
CA HIS A 320 -22.79 15.18 20.65
C HIS A 320 -23.94 14.41 21.33
N LYS A 321 -25.09 15.06 21.57
CA LYS A 321 -26.31 14.41 22.08
C LYS A 321 -26.79 13.25 21.18
N ASN A 322 -26.56 13.34 19.87
CA ASN A 322 -26.98 12.32 18.91
C ASN A 322 -26.09 11.07 18.96
N PHE A 323 -24.90 11.18 19.56
CA PHE A 323 -23.88 10.12 19.61
C PHE A 323 -23.68 9.58 21.03
N ALA A 324 -23.86 10.44 22.05
CA ALA A 324 -23.65 10.12 23.46
C ALA A 324 -24.80 9.32 24.07
N PHE A 325 -25.97 9.27 23.43
CA PHE A 325 -27.15 8.57 23.94
C PHE A 325 -27.67 7.58 22.90
N ASN A 326 -27.71 6.29 23.26
CA ASN A 326 -28.30 5.28 22.41
C ASN A 326 -29.81 5.17 22.69
N LYS A 327 -30.61 5.58 21.69
CA LYS A 327 -32.08 5.60 21.78
C LYS A 327 -32.70 4.21 21.89
N THR A 328 -32.05 3.15 21.39
CA THR A 328 -32.66 1.80 21.39
C THR A 328 -32.58 1.11 22.75
N ASN A 329 -31.60 1.46 23.58
CA ASN A 329 -31.41 0.83 24.89
C ASN A 329 -31.44 1.82 26.07
N ASN A 330 -31.84 3.07 25.81
CA ASN A 330 -31.98 4.14 26.80
C ASN A 330 -30.73 4.32 27.69
N LYS A 331 -29.53 4.12 27.13
CA LYS A 331 -28.26 4.17 27.87
C LYS A 331 -27.23 5.07 27.20
N MET A 332 -26.38 5.65 28.04
CA MET A 332 -25.25 6.47 27.60
C MET A 332 -24.24 5.60 26.82
N ASN A 333 -23.75 6.12 25.71
CA ASN A 333 -22.81 5.43 24.85
C ASN A 333 -21.44 5.37 25.54
N SER A 334 -21.11 4.20 26.11
CA SER A 334 -19.84 3.99 26.82
C SER A 334 -18.62 4.03 25.89
N SER A 335 -18.82 4.01 24.57
CA SER A 335 -17.73 4.10 23.58
C SER A 335 -16.95 5.41 23.68
N CYS A 336 -17.54 6.48 24.25
CA CYS A 336 -16.84 7.73 24.53
C CYS A 336 -15.70 7.56 25.55
N ASN A 337 -15.88 6.63 26.50
CA ASN A 337 -14.92 6.35 27.56
C ASN A 337 -13.66 5.62 27.06
N LEU A 338 -13.65 5.21 25.80
CA LEU A 338 -12.48 4.62 25.15
C LEU A 338 -11.39 5.67 24.90
N CYS A 339 -11.76 6.95 24.75
CA CYS A 339 -10.82 8.05 24.54
C CYS A 339 -10.87 9.12 25.65
N HIS A 340 -12.01 9.29 26.33
CA HIS A 340 -12.22 10.33 27.33
C HIS A 340 -12.39 9.75 28.73
N GLN A 341 -11.78 10.37 29.74
CA GLN A 341 -12.05 10.02 31.13
C GLN A 341 -13.44 10.49 31.56
N LYS A 342 -14.04 9.86 32.58
CA LYS A 342 -15.38 10.22 33.10
C LYS A 342 -15.49 11.71 33.45
N ASP A 343 -14.40 12.29 33.92
CA ASP A 343 -14.34 13.69 34.34
C ASP A 343 -14.47 14.67 33.16
N PHE A 344 -14.13 14.23 31.94
CA PHE A 344 -14.36 15.00 30.72
C PHE A 344 -15.84 15.38 30.58
N CYS A 345 -16.75 14.43 30.80
CA CYS A 345 -18.19 14.68 30.75
C CYS A 345 -18.58 15.70 31.83
N SER A 346 -18.09 15.51 33.06
CA SER A 346 -18.43 16.35 34.21
C SER A 346 -17.90 17.79 34.10
N SER A 347 -16.85 18.01 33.31
CA SER A 347 -16.29 19.36 33.09
C SER A 347 -17.33 20.34 32.52
N CYS A 348 -18.24 19.84 31.69
CA CYS A 348 -19.33 20.58 31.07
C CYS A 348 -20.71 20.20 31.64
N HIS A 349 -20.98 18.90 31.83
CA HIS A 349 -22.25 18.36 32.35
C HIS A 349 -22.24 18.37 33.88
N ARG A 350 -22.65 19.49 34.47
CA ARG A 350 -22.79 19.63 35.95
C ARG A 350 -24.23 19.42 36.45
N LEU A 351 -25.08 18.89 35.58
CA LEU A 351 -26.46 18.48 35.78
C LEU A 351 -26.67 17.11 35.13
N ASP A 352 -27.69 16.38 35.59
CA ASP A 352 -28.05 15.10 35.01
C ASP A 352 -28.60 15.27 33.59
N MET A 353 -28.11 14.42 32.68
CA MET A 353 -28.45 14.45 31.26
C MET A 353 -28.84 13.06 30.74
N PRO A 354 -29.89 12.93 29.91
CA PRO A 354 -30.84 14.00 29.54
C PRO A 354 -31.59 14.53 30.77
N HIS A 355 -31.97 15.82 30.76
CA HIS A 355 -32.72 16.39 31.87
C HIS A 355 -33.99 15.53 32.13
N PRO A 356 -34.38 15.31 33.40
CA PRO A 356 -35.63 14.65 33.77
C PRO A 356 -36.86 15.27 33.09
N ALA A 357 -37.93 14.50 32.91
CA ALA A 357 -39.14 14.97 32.25
C ALA A 357 -39.82 16.14 32.99
N ASP A 358 -39.69 16.18 34.31
CA ASP A 358 -40.19 17.21 35.23
C ASP A 358 -39.20 18.37 35.46
N PHE A 359 -38.06 18.38 34.76
CA PHE A 359 -37.00 19.36 34.99
C PHE A 359 -37.49 20.80 34.85
N ALA A 360 -38.39 21.09 33.90
CA ALA A 360 -38.94 22.42 33.68
C ALA A 360 -39.73 22.96 34.90
N GLU A 361 -40.36 22.10 35.69
CA GLU A 361 -41.10 22.51 36.88
C GLU A 361 -40.16 22.81 38.06
N GLY A 362 -39.11 22.00 38.22
CA GLY A 362 -38.12 22.11 39.29
C GLY A 362 -36.92 23.03 39.00
N HIS A 363 -36.75 23.51 37.76
CA HIS A 363 -35.50 24.19 37.38
C HIS A 363 -35.22 25.48 38.15
N LYS A 364 -36.25 26.16 38.69
CA LYS A 364 -36.09 27.38 39.52
C LYS A 364 -35.17 27.15 40.73
N ASP A 365 -35.30 26.00 41.38
CA ASP A 365 -34.50 25.66 42.55
C ASP A 365 -33.06 25.32 42.17
N ILE A 366 -32.87 24.75 40.99
CA ILE A 366 -31.56 24.46 40.41
C ILE A 366 -30.86 25.77 40.03
N VAL A 367 -31.57 26.72 39.40
CA VAL A 367 -31.03 28.05 39.07
C VAL A 367 -30.65 28.80 40.35
N ARG A 368 -31.48 28.75 41.39
CA ARG A 368 -31.19 29.36 42.70
C ARG A 368 -29.94 28.76 43.37
N LYS A 369 -29.75 27.44 43.30
CA LYS A 369 -28.62 26.75 43.95
C LYS A 369 -27.32 26.78 43.15
N LYS A 370 -27.39 26.63 41.82
CA LYS A 370 -26.20 26.44 40.96
C LYS A 370 -25.90 27.62 40.03
N GLY A 371 -26.80 28.60 39.96
CA GLY A 371 -26.66 29.80 39.15
C GLY A 371 -27.00 29.59 37.67
N LYS A 372 -27.51 30.64 37.02
CA LYS A 372 -27.92 30.64 35.61
C LYS A 372 -26.78 30.44 34.60
N THR A 373 -25.54 30.72 35.00
CA THR A 373 -24.35 30.62 34.13
C THR A 373 -24.08 29.19 33.67
N LEU A 374 -24.44 28.21 34.50
CA LEU A 374 -24.34 26.79 34.17
C LEU A 374 -25.16 26.42 32.91
N CYS A 375 -26.33 27.03 32.76
CA CYS A 375 -27.23 26.78 31.64
C CYS A 375 -26.64 27.27 30.31
N TYR A 376 -25.82 28.33 30.35
CA TYR A 376 -25.16 28.90 29.17
C TYR A 376 -24.04 28.04 28.60
N ASN A 377 -23.65 26.97 29.29
CA ASN A 377 -22.73 25.97 28.75
C ASN A 377 -23.33 25.22 27.54
N CYS A 378 -24.66 25.14 27.49
CA CYS A 378 -25.40 24.39 26.46
C CYS A 378 -26.45 25.26 25.73
N HIS A 379 -27.07 26.22 26.41
CA HIS A 379 -28.16 27.05 25.88
C HIS A 379 -27.68 28.49 25.59
N GLY A 380 -28.23 29.11 24.55
CA GLY A 380 -28.04 30.54 24.30
C GLY A 380 -28.78 31.38 25.35
N ARG A 381 -28.35 32.63 25.59
CA ARG A 381 -29.02 33.55 26.54
C ARG A 381 -30.50 33.76 26.21
N GLN A 382 -30.85 33.71 24.94
CA GLN A 382 -32.23 33.81 24.42
C GLN A 382 -33.15 32.69 24.94
N PHE A 383 -32.60 31.55 25.37
CA PHE A 383 -33.40 30.44 25.90
C PHE A 383 -34.14 30.81 27.20
N CYS A 384 -33.57 31.69 28.02
CA CYS A 384 -34.27 32.16 29.23
C CYS A 384 -35.40 33.13 28.85
N ALA A 385 -35.16 33.96 27.84
CA ALA A 385 -36.09 34.98 27.37
C ALA A 385 -37.36 34.42 26.71
N THR A 386 -37.41 33.13 26.40
CA THR A 386 -38.64 32.51 25.87
C THR A 386 -39.75 32.39 26.90
N CYS A 387 -39.43 32.46 28.20
CA CYS A 387 -40.39 32.30 29.28
C CYS A 387 -40.20 33.30 30.45
N HIS A 388 -39.03 33.94 30.55
CA HIS A 388 -38.69 34.91 31.59
C HIS A 388 -38.24 36.22 30.93
N GLU A 389 -39.14 37.20 30.89
CA GLU A 389 -38.84 38.58 30.47
C GLU A 389 -38.12 39.35 31.58
#